data_AF-A0A9E7HD37-F1
#
_entry.id   AF-A0A9E7HD37-F1
#
_cell.length_a   1.000
_cell.length_b   1.000
_cell.length_c   1.000
_cell.angle_alpha   90.00
_cell.angle_beta   90.00
_cell.angle_gamma   90.00
#
_symmetry.space_group_name_H-M   'P 1'
#
loop_
_entity.id
_entity.type
_entity.pdbx_description
1 polymer ?
#
loop_
_entity_poly.entity_id
_entity_poly.type
_entity_poly.pdbx_seq_one_letter_code
_entity_poly.pdbx_strand_id
1 'polypeptide(L)'
;MRLPFRSASSPSGRLSLSDPTSSSSRSSQSVARRSISLPFFYTMFKKFSLEDISAQNQVKASVQRKIRQSIADEYPGLEPLLDDILPKKAPLIVTKCQNHLNLVVVNNVPLFFNIRDGPYMPTLRLLHQYPDIMKKFQVDRGAIKFVLSGANIMCPGLTSPGGALDEEVLEETPVVWTNNLSTYRHGVGQYGSDISLLLVWAQHAVLAFLDCEAIMAEGKQHALAIGYTKLSAKDIKTINKGIGVDNMHYLNDGLWKGIDLVAGGRSKKARRTAPRSDDVYLKLLVKLYRFLVRRTGSKFNAVILKRLFMSKINRPPISLKRLITFMNGKDNKIAVIVGTVTDDKRVYEVPALKVTALRFTETARARILKAGGECLTFDQLALRAPLGQNTVLLRGPKNAREAVKHFGKAPGVPHSHTKPYVRSKGRKYERARGRRNSRGFRV
;
A
#
# COMPACT_ATOMS: atom_id res chain seq x y z
N MET A 1 -38.73 50.50 -24.30
CA MET A 1 -40.17 50.51 -24.65
C MET A 1 -40.70 49.10 -24.39
N ARG A 2 -41.56 48.91 -23.38
CA ARG A 2 -43.04 48.87 -23.43
C ARG A 2 -43.60 47.55 -24.03
N LEU A 3 -44.33 46.80 -23.17
CA LEU A 3 -45.16 45.63 -23.49
C LEU A 3 -46.50 46.06 -24.12
N PRO A 4 -47.26 45.13 -24.77
CA PRO A 4 -48.36 44.41 -24.07
C PRO A 4 -48.53 42.93 -24.55
N PHE A 5 -49.35 42.01 -23.98
CA PHE A 5 -50.16 41.99 -22.73
C PHE A 5 -50.50 40.56 -22.20
N ARG A 6 -51.20 40.58 -21.05
CA ARG A 6 -52.19 39.68 -20.41
C ARG A 6 -53.06 38.75 -21.28
N SER A 7 -53.77 37.73 -20.77
CA SER A 7 -53.90 37.05 -19.44
C SER A 7 -54.72 35.73 -19.64
N ALA A 8 -55.06 34.85 -18.68
CA ALA A 8 -55.07 34.80 -17.20
C ALA A 8 -54.66 33.36 -16.73
N SER A 9 -55.01 32.74 -15.57
CA SER A 9 -55.92 33.02 -14.44
C SER A 9 -55.43 32.33 -13.13
N SER A 10 -56.32 32.12 -12.13
CA SER A 10 -56.08 31.55 -10.78
C SER A 10 -57.45 31.14 -10.15
N PRO A 11 -57.66 30.82 -8.83
CA PRO A 11 -56.72 30.64 -7.70
C PRO A 11 -57.02 29.46 -6.70
N SER A 12 -56.13 29.33 -5.69
CA SER A 12 -56.40 28.97 -4.26
C SER A 12 -57.23 27.74 -3.82
N GLY A 13 -56.68 26.99 -2.86
CA GLY A 13 -57.43 26.12 -1.94
C GLY A 13 -56.60 25.67 -0.74
N ARG A 14 -56.99 26.05 0.50
CA ARG A 14 -56.39 25.61 1.78
C ARG A 14 -57.51 25.00 2.62
N LEU A 15 -57.31 23.81 3.20
CA LEU A 15 -58.15 23.31 4.30
C LEU A 15 -57.42 22.28 5.18
N SER A 16 -57.94 22.09 6.39
CA SER A 16 -57.50 21.18 7.45
C SER A 16 -58.59 20.12 7.75
N LEU A 17 -58.51 19.43 8.91
CA LEU A 17 -59.39 18.34 9.40
C LEU A 17 -58.90 16.93 8.98
N SER A 18 -59.05 15.86 9.79
CA SER A 18 -59.50 15.74 11.19
C SER A 18 -59.15 14.38 11.80
N ASP A 19 -58.88 14.31 13.10
CA ASP A 19 -58.94 13.07 13.88
C ASP A 19 -60.39 12.62 14.11
N PRO A 20 -60.63 11.32 14.36
CA PRO A 20 -61.69 10.96 15.30
C PRO A 20 -61.37 9.81 16.29
N THR A 21 -61.97 9.97 17.47
CA THR A 21 -62.42 8.93 18.43
C THR A 21 -61.41 8.04 19.17
N SER A 22 -61.34 8.33 20.45
CA SER A 22 -60.84 7.54 21.58
C SER A 22 -61.55 6.21 21.83
N SER A 23 -60.84 5.30 22.50
CA SER A 23 -61.39 4.49 23.60
C SER A 23 -60.27 4.17 24.61
N SER A 24 -60.62 3.66 25.80
CA SER A 24 -59.74 3.66 26.98
C SER A 24 -59.31 2.26 27.44
N SER A 25 -58.12 2.16 28.04
CA SER A 25 -57.91 1.56 29.39
C SER A 25 -56.43 1.44 29.76
N ARG A 26 -56.17 1.08 31.04
CA ARG A 26 -54.86 1.09 31.70
C ARG A 26 -53.97 -0.09 31.30
N SER A 27 -52.65 0.13 31.20
CA SER A 27 -51.65 -0.69 31.91
C SER A 27 -50.25 -0.07 31.84
N SER A 28 -49.41 -0.40 32.82
CA SER A 28 -48.07 0.18 32.99
C SER A 28 -47.09 -0.32 31.93
N GLN A 29 -46.46 0.59 31.18
CA GLN A 29 -45.29 0.25 30.37
C GLN A 29 -44.02 0.81 31.02
N SER A 30 -43.11 -0.10 31.38
CA SER A 30 -41.75 0.22 31.81
C SER A 30 -41.00 1.00 30.72
N VAL A 31 -40.22 2.01 31.09
CA VAL A 31 -39.35 2.75 30.16
C VAL A 31 -38.36 1.77 29.51
N ALA A 32 -38.63 1.40 28.26
CA ALA A 32 -37.77 0.49 27.52
C ALA A 32 -36.41 1.16 27.29
N ARG A 33 -35.37 0.63 27.96
CA ARG A 33 -33.98 1.05 27.75
C ARG A 33 -33.62 0.86 26.27
N ARG A 34 -33.61 1.94 25.49
CA ARG A 34 -33.06 1.95 24.14
C ARG A 34 -31.55 1.71 24.25
N SER A 35 -31.12 0.46 24.13
CA SER A 35 -29.73 0.09 23.98
C SER A 35 -29.18 0.78 22.72
N ILE A 36 -28.34 1.80 22.90
CA ILE A 36 -27.67 2.49 21.79
C ILE A 36 -26.57 1.57 21.27
N SER A 37 -26.94 0.68 20.35
CA SER A 37 -26.03 -0.24 19.67
C SER A 37 -25.12 0.52 18.72
N LEU A 38 -24.01 1.05 19.26
CA LEU A 38 -23.00 1.76 18.48
C LEU A 38 -22.37 0.82 17.42
N PRO A 39 -22.57 1.06 16.11
CA PRO A 39 -22.13 0.14 15.06
C PRO A 39 -20.66 0.43 14.68
N PHE A 40 -19.72 0.21 15.60
CA PHE A 40 -18.31 0.61 15.41
C PHE A 40 -17.35 -0.52 15.08
N PHE A 41 -17.27 -0.86 13.79
CA PHE A 41 -16.14 -1.62 13.21
C PHE A 41 -14.90 -0.72 13.07
N TYR A 42 -14.25 -0.38 14.18
CA TYR A 42 -12.94 0.27 14.16
C TYR A 42 -11.85 -0.71 13.71
N THR A 43 -11.07 -0.34 12.68
CA THR A 43 -9.78 -0.99 12.37
C THR A 43 -8.75 0.10 12.03
N MET A 44 -8.41 0.87 13.07
CA MET A 44 -7.96 2.27 12.97
C MET A 44 -6.73 2.51 12.09
N PHE A 45 -5.66 1.72 12.26
CA PHE A 45 -4.37 2.01 11.64
C PHE A 45 -4.13 1.36 10.27
N LYS A 46 -5.14 0.69 9.67
CA LYS A 46 -5.01 -0.04 8.38
C LYS A 46 -4.51 0.80 7.19
N LYS A 47 -4.68 2.13 7.23
CA LYS A 47 -4.28 3.06 6.16
C LYS A 47 -3.64 4.36 6.67
N PHE A 48 -3.15 4.39 7.91
CA PHE A 48 -2.58 5.62 8.49
C PHE A 48 -1.39 6.15 7.66
N SER A 49 -1.40 7.46 7.39
CA SER A 49 -0.49 8.15 6.49
C SER A 49 -0.23 9.60 6.93
N LEU A 50 0.71 10.30 6.27
CA LEU A 50 0.96 11.72 6.49
C LEU A 50 -0.25 12.62 6.24
N GLU A 51 -1.14 12.22 5.33
CA GLU A 51 -2.35 12.98 4.95
C GLU A 51 -3.46 12.89 6.03
N ASP A 52 -3.29 12.01 7.02
CA ASP A 52 -4.23 11.82 8.13
C ASP A 52 -3.90 12.68 9.36
N ILE A 53 -2.81 13.45 9.33
CA ILE A 53 -2.42 14.40 10.39
C ILE A 53 -3.15 15.73 10.17
N SER A 54 -3.91 16.18 11.17
CA SER A 54 -4.69 17.42 11.11
C SER A 54 -3.99 18.61 11.78
N ALA A 55 -3.22 18.39 12.86
CA ALA A 55 -2.40 19.42 13.50
C ALA A 55 -1.27 18.80 14.34
N GLN A 56 -0.13 19.50 14.47
CA GLN A 56 0.92 19.18 15.43
C GLN A 56 1.06 20.33 16.42
N ASN A 57 0.85 20.05 17.71
CA ASN A 57 0.89 21.06 18.77
C ASN A 57 1.95 20.69 19.80
N GLN A 58 2.93 21.57 20.01
CA GLN A 58 3.82 21.46 21.17
C GLN A 58 3.00 21.72 22.44
N VAL A 59 3.13 20.84 23.42
CA VAL A 59 2.31 20.85 24.63
C VAL A 59 2.88 21.80 25.68
N LYS A 60 2.02 22.62 26.31
CA LYS A 60 2.41 23.50 27.42
C LYS A 60 2.82 22.66 28.64
N ALA A 61 3.84 23.08 29.39
CA ALA A 61 4.42 22.31 30.49
C ALA A 61 3.40 21.83 31.56
N SER A 62 2.33 22.58 31.81
CA SER A 62 1.24 22.17 32.71
C SER A 62 0.44 20.97 32.20
N VAL A 63 0.21 20.88 30.89
CA VAL A 63 -0.47 19.76 30.24
C VAL A 63 0.49 18.57 30.07
N GLN A 64 1.78 18.83 29.81
CA GLN A 64 2.81 17.78 29.78
C GLN A 64 2.92 17.05 31.12
N ARG A 65 2.82 17.78 32.25
CA ARG A 65 2.74 17.17 33.59
C ARG A 65 1.48 16.31 33.76
N LYS A 66 0.30 16.78 33.31
CA LYS A 66 -0.95 15.99 33.38
C LYS A 66 -0.86 14.69 32.58
N ILE A 67 -0.37 14.74 31.33
CA ILE A 67 -0.20 13.55 30.47
C ILE A 67 0.78 12.56 31.09
N ARG A 68 1.89 13.04 31.68
CA ARG A 68 2.82 12.15 32.38
C ARG A 68 2.22 11.54 33.65
N GLN A 69 1.39 12.28 34.39
CA GLN A 69 0.70 11.73 35.56
C GLN A 69 -0.26 10.61 35.15
N SER A 70 -1.16 10.83 34.19
CA SER A 70 -2.09 9.78 33.73
C SER A 70 -1.36 8.53 33.21
N ILE A 71 -0.22 8.67 32.54
CA ILE A 71 0.59 7.52 32.10
C ILE A 71 1.26 6.80 33.29
N ALA A 72 1.62 7.50 34.37
CA ALA A 72 2.12 6.86 35.59
C ALA A 72 1.00 6.12 36.34
N ASP A 73 -0.18 6.75 36.44
CA ASP A 73 -1.36 6.18 37.08
C ASP A 73 -1.87 4.94 36.31
N GLU A 74 -1.83 4.96 34.97
CA GLU A 74 -2.21 3.83 34.09
C GLU A 74 -1.15 2.70 34.08
N TYR A 75 0.14 3.01 34.20
CA TYR A 75 1.23 2.01 34.10
C TYR A 75 2.31 2.18 35.19
N PRO A 76 2.06 1.75 36.45
CA PRO A 76 3.01 1.90 37.55
C PRO A 76 4.40 1.29 37.29
N GLY A 77 4.47 0.18 36.56
CA GLY A 77 5.73 -0.46 36.17
C GLY A 77 6.62 0.41 35.25
N LEU A 78 6.09 1.49 34.68
CA LEU A 78 6.83 2.46 33.88
C LEU A 78 7.42 3.60 34.71
N GLU A 79 7.00 3.81 35.97
CA GLU A 79 7.36 4.99 36.75
C GLU A 79 8.88 5.27 36.84
N PRO A 80 9.75 4.27 37.09
CA PRO A 80 11.20 4.50 37.14
C PRO A 80 11.81 4.94 35.78
N LEU A 81 11.14 4.60 34.67
CA LEU A 81 11.59 4.83 33.30
C LEU A 81 10.95 6.08 32.66
N LEU A 82 9.95 6.67 33.31
CA LEU A 82 9.22 7.83 32.79
C LEU A 82 10.07 9.10 32.65
N ASP A 83 11.20 9.24 33.34
CA ASP A 83 12.12 10.36 33.14
C ASP A 83 13.00 10.22 31.88
N ASP A 84 13.31 9.00 31.45
CA ASP A 84 14.04 8.74 30.20
C ASP A 84 13.10 8.77 28.98
N ILE A 85 11.92 8.15 29.12
CA ILE A 85 10.93 8.04 28.03
C ILE A 85 10.19 9.36 27.80
N LEU A 86 9.82 10.08 28.88
CA LEU A 86 9.14 11.39 28.82
C LEU A 86 9.90 12.45 29.66
N PRO A 87 11.04 12.97 29.17
CA PRO A 87 11.89 13.86 29.94
C PRO A 87 11.20 15.19 30.27
N LYS A 88 11.26 15.60 31.54
CA LYS A 88 10.63 16.83 32.09
C LYS A 88 11.06 18.14 31.41
N LYS A 89 12.14 18.13 30.62
CA LYS A 89 12.69 19.27 29.86
C LYS A 89 12.54 19.13 28.33
N ALA A 90 12.12 17.97 27.81
CA ALA A 90 11.99 17.74 26.37
C ALA A 90 10.66 18.29 25.83
N PRO A 91 10.60 18.79 24.59
CA PRO A 91 9.37 19.25 23.97
C PRO A 91 8.48 18.06 23.59
N LEU A 92 7.39 17.86 24.33
CA LEU A 92 6.35 16.88 24.00
C LEU A 92 5.39 17.48 22.96
N ILE A 93 5.17 16.75 21.86
CA ILE A 93 4.29 17.15 20.75
C ILE A 93 3.08 16.22 20.73
N VAL A 94 1.87 16.78 20.79
CA VAL A 94 0.65 16.02 20.50
C VAL A 94 0.25 16.27 19.04
N THR A 95 0.31 15.20 18.26
CA THR A 95 -0.13 15.18 16.86
C THR A 95 -1.59 14.74 16.82
N LYS A 96 -2.48 15.66 16.46
CA LYS A 96 -3.89 15.35 16.19
C LYS A 96 -4.03 14.77 14.79
N CYS A 97 -4.82 13.71 14.69
CA CYS A 97 -5.09 13.00 13.45
C CYS A 97 -6.60 12.94 13.17
N GLN A 98 -6.98 12.42 12.01
CA GLN A 98 -8.38 12.11 11.69
C GLN A 98 -8.97 11.09 12.70
N ASN A 99 -10.31 11.00 12.76
CA ASN A 99 -11.06 10.12 13.67
C ASN A 99 -10.84 10.38 15.18
N HIS A 100 -10.47 11.61 15.57
CA HIS A 100 -10.20 12.01 16.96
C HIS A 100 -9.02 11.28 17.63
N LEU A 101 -8.09 10.74 16.84
CA LEU A 101 -6.87 10.14 17.36
C LEU A 101 -5.84 11.24 17.72
N ASN A 102 -5.26 11.13 18.91
CA ASN A 102 -4.15 11.96 19.40
C ASN A 102 -2.90 11.08 19.57
N LEU A 103 -1.78 11.42 18.94
CA LEU A 103 -0.49 10.73 19.13
C LEU A 103 0.44 11.58 20.00
N VAL A 104 1.02 10.97 21.04
CA VAL A 104 2.09 11.57 21.86
C VAL A 104 3.44 11.27 21.21
N VAL A 105 4.11 12.33 20.75
CA VAL A 105 5.39 12.25 20.03
C VAL A 105 6.47 12.98 20.82
N VAL A 106 7.59 12.30 21.05
CA VAL A 106 8.81 12.87 21.66
C VAL A 106 9.99 12.48 20.77
N ASN A 107 10.90 13.43 20.50
CA ASN A 107 12.06 13.23 19.62
C ASN A 107 11.70 12.61 18.24
N ASN A 108 10.56 13.03 17.68
CA ASN A 108 9.96 12.50 16.43
C ASN A 108 9.52 11.02 16.46
N VAL A 109 9.55 10.35 17.62
CA VAL A 109 9.03 8.99 17.82
C VAL A 109 7.63 9.06 18.44
N PRO A 110 6.59 8.45 17.84
CA PRO A 110 5.31 8.26 18.52
C PRO A 110 5.47 7.19 19.60
N LEU A 111 5.19 7.54 20.86
CA LEU A 111 5.37 6.66 22.01
C LEU A 111 4.03 6.09 22.50
N PHE A 112 3.02 6.96 22.65
CA PHE A 112 1.66 6.64 23.07
C PHE A 112 0.62 7.18 22.09
N PHE A 113 -0.59 6.62 22.12
CA PHE A 113 -1.75 7.12 21.41
C PHE A 113 -3.01 7.10 22.28
N ASN A 114 -3.93 8.02 22.00
CA ASN A 114 -5.16 8.24 22.74
C ASN A 114 -6.30 8.50 21.73
N ILE A 115 -7.50 7.99 22.01
CA ILE A 115 -8.68 8.18 21.15
C ILE A 115 -9.70 9.04 21.90
N ARG A 116 -10.02 10.21 21.33
CA ARG A 116 -10.80 11.27 21.97
C ARG A 116 -10.15 11.73 23.27
N ASP A 117 -10.64 11.22 24.39
CA ASP A 117 -10.31 11.56 25.77
C ASP A 117 -10.21 10.28 26.64
N GLY A 118 -9.85 9.15 26.02
CA GLY A 118 -9.65 7.85 26.69
C GLY A 118 -8.28 7.72 27.37
N PRO A 119 -7.84 6.48 27.71
CA PRO A 119 -6.50 6.24 28.25
C PRO A 119 -5.38 6.44 27.20
N TYR A 120 -4.13 6.51 27.67
CA TYR A 120 -2.93 6.64 26.83
C TYR A 120 -2.28 5.27 26.55
N MET A 121 -2.70 4.63 25.47
CA MET A 121 -2.20 3.32 25.05
C MET A 121 -0.76 3.41 24.52
N PRO A 122 0.17 2.50 24.90
CA PRO A 122 1.52 2.46 24.34
C PRO A 122 1.50 2.01 22.88
N THR A 123 2.44 2.48 22.07
CA THR A 123 2.69 1.90 20.74
C THR A 123 3.37 0.54 20.84
N LEU A 124 3.18 -0.32 19.83
CA LEU A 124 3.88 -1.61 19.74
C LEU A 124 5.41 -1.46 19.77
N ARG A 125 5.96 -0.32 19.31
CA ARG A 125 7.40 -0.05 19.38
C ARG A 125 7.89 0.12 20.83
N LEU A 126 7.10 0.78 21.68
CA LEU A 126 7.39 0.92 23.11
C LEU A 126 7.20 -0.42 23.84
N LEU A 127 6.11 -1.14 23.53
CA LEU A 127 5.85 -2.48 24.08
C LEU A 127 6.91 -3.53 23.66
N HIS A 128 7.58 -3.36 22.53
CA HIS A 128 8.71 -4.22 22.12
C HIS A 128 10.00 -3.91 22.87
N GLN A 129 10.16 -2.70 23.40
CA GLN A 129 11.29 -2.32 24.27
C GLN A 129 11.05 -2.78 25.72
N TYR A 130 9.79 -2.77 26.15
CA TYR A 130 9.38 -3.09 27.51
C TYR A 130 8.17 -4.05 27.49
N PRO A 131 8.39 -5.37 27.31
CA PRO A 131 7.32 -6.34 27.11
C PRO A 131 6.35 -6.48 28.30
N ASP A 132 6.78 -6.12 29.50
CA ASP A 132 6.10 -6.44 30.76
C ASP A 132 5.22 -5.29 31.30
N ILE A 133 4.98 -4.24 30.50
CA ILE A 133 4.10 -3.10 30.87
C ILE A 133 2.62 -3.53 30.97
N MET A 134 2.18 -4.52 30.18
CA MET A 134 0.76 -4.89 30.05
C MET A 134 0.53 -6.40 30.17
N LYS A 135 -0.69 -6.78 30.55
CA LYS A 135 -1.17 -8.17 30.54
C LYS A 135 -1.10 -8.75 29.12
N LYS A 136 -0.81 -10.06 29.01
CA LYS A 136 -0.49 -10.75 27.75
C LYS A 136 -1.44 -11.91 27.49
N PHE A 137 -2.15 -11.87 26.36
CA PHE A 137 -2.91 -13.03 25.86
C PHE A 137 -2.16 -13.68 24.70
N GLN A 138 -2.11 -15.02 24.67
CA GLN A 138 -1.49 -15.76 23.57
C GLN A 138 -2.55 -16.17 22.55
N VAL A 139 -2.27 -15.91 21.27
CA VAL A 139 -3.10 -16.28 20.14
C VAL A 139 -2.48 -17.42 19.34
N ASP A 140 -3.34 -18.35 18.97
CA ASP A 140 -3.11 -19.57 18.19
C ASP A 140 -2.33 -19.32 16.89
N ARG A 141 -1.39 -20.22 16.52
CA ARG A 141 -0.57 -20.08 15.30
C ARG A 141 -1.37 -19.91 14.00
N GLY A 142 -2.59 -20.46 13.94
CA GLY A 142 -3.51 -20.27 12.81
C GLY A 142 -4.04 -18.84 12.67
N ALA A 143 -4.24 -18.14 13.79
CA ALA A 143 -4.84 -16.81 13.84
C ALA A 143 -3.84 -15.67 13.54
N ILE A 144 -2.52 -15.90 13.72
CA ILE A 144 -1.42 -14.95 13.43
C ILE A 144 -1.62 -14.18 12.11
N LYS A 145 -1.96 -14.89 11.02
CA LYS A 145 -2.15 -14.30 9.68
C LYS A 145 -3.27 -13.25 9.64
N PHE A 146 -4.31 -13.44 10.45
CA PHE A 146 -5.48 -12.56 10.52
C PHE A 146 -5.19 -11.35 11.43
N VAL A 147 -4.49 -11.55 12.56
CA VAL A 147 -4.00 -10.46 13.42
C VAL A 147 -3.08 -9.52 12.65
N LEU A 148 -2.10 -10.06 11.90
CA LEU A 148 -1.21 -9.29 11.00
C LEU A 148 -1.94 -8.64 9.80
N SER A 149 -3.21 -8.99 9.57
CA SER A 149 -4.10 -8.34 8.59
C SER A 149 -5.05 -7.31 9.24
N GLY A 150 -4.90 -7.05 10.54
CA GLY A 150 -5.78 -6.18 11.30
C GLY A 150 -7.20 -6.72 11.46
N ALA A 151 -7.38 -8.03 11.58
CA ALA A 151 -8.64 -8.62 12.00
C ALA A 151 -8.76 -8.63 13.53
N ASN A 152 -9.98 -8.51 14.02
CA ASN A 152 -10.31 -8.62 15.45
C ASN A 152 -10.24 -10.11 15.84
N ILE A 153 -9.99 -10.39 17.12
CA ILE A 153 -9.71 -11.75 17.58
C ILE A 153 -11.01 -12.38 18.06
N MET A 154 -11.37 -13.51 17.43
CA MET A 154 -12.53 -14.30 17.79
C MET A 154 -12.21 -15.19 18.99
N CYS A 155 -13.18 -15.44 19.89
CA CYS A 155 -12.96 -16.26 21.09
C CYS A 155 -12.29 -17.63 20.80
N PRO A 156 -12.64 -18.37 19.72
CA PRO A 156 -11.95 -19.61 19.34
C PRO A 156 -10.45 -19.52 19.02
N GLY A 157 -9.89 -18.31 18.85
CA GLY A 157 -8.44 -18.08 18.66
C GLY A 157 -7.66 -17.85 19.96
N LEU A 158 -8.35 -17.85 21.10
CA LEU A 158 -7.80 -17.66 22.46
C LEU A 158 -8.05 -18.87 23.36
N THR A 159 -9.08 -19.67 23.06
CA THR A 159 -9.50 -20.87 23.81
C THR A 159 -8.98 -22.19 23.21
N SER A 160 -8.21 -22.10 22.12
CA SER A 160 -7.64 -23.22 21.35
C SER A 160 -6.31 -23.71 21.95
N PRO A 161 -5.77 -24.88 21.52
CA PRO A 161 -4.60 -25.49 22.16
C PRO A 161 -3.29 -24.68 22.12
N GLY A 162 -3.15 -23.70 21.21
CA GLY A 162 -2.04 -22.74 21.20
C GLY A 162 -2.41 -21.37 21.76
N GLY A 163 -3.66 -21.17 22.19
CA GLY A 163 -4.14 -19.97 22.87
C GLY A 163 -3.92 -20.03 24.39
N ALA A 164 -3.73 -18.87 25.01
CA ALA A 164 -3.66 -18.76 26.47
C ALA A 164 -4.30 -17.45 26.94
N LEU A 165 -5.11 -17.56 27.99
CA LEU A 165 -5.88 -16.50 28.63
C LEU A 165 -5.56 -16.49 30.12
N ASP A 166 -5.19 -15.33 30.64
CA ASP A 166 -5.04 -15.10 32.08
C ASP A 166 -6.42 -15.15 32.75
N GLU A 167 -6.54 -15.75 33.93
CA GLU A 167 -7.83 -16.07 34.55
C GLU A 167 -8.38 -14.95 35.45
N GLU A 168 -7.54 -13.97 35.81
CA GLU A 168 -7.89 -12.83 36.67
C GLU A 168 -8.54 -11.65 35.90
N VAL A 169 -8.75 -11.75 34.58
CA VAL A 169 -9.38 -10.68 33.78
C VAL A 169 -10.91 -10.71 33.88
N LEU A 170 -11.43 -9.83 34.74
CA LEU A 170 -12.85 -9.48 34.86
C LEU A 170 -13.25 -8.38 33.87
N GLU A 171 -14.55 -8.14 33.71
CA GLU A 171 -15.04 -6.96 32.98
C GLU A 171 -14.88 -5.67 33.84
N GLU A 172 -14.46 -4.58 33.19
CA GLU A 172 -14.42 -3.19 33.67
C GLU A 172 -13.77 -2.94 35.06
N THR A 173 -12.68 -3.63 35.43
CA THR A 173 -11.97 -3.37 36.70
C THR A 173 -10.42 -3.33 36.56
N PRO A 174 -9.76 -2.23 36.96
CA PRO A 174 -8.30 -2.17 36.98
C PRO A 174 -7.73 -2.99 38.14
N VAL A 175 -6.75 -3.85 37.87
CA VAL A 175 -6.09 -4.68 38.89
C VAL A 175 -4.57 -4.52 38.81
N VAL A 176 -3.99 -3.86 39.82
CA VAL A 176 -2.54 -3.80 40.05
C VAL A 176 -2.11 -5.06 40.78
N TRP A 177 -1.24 -5.87 40.18
CA TRP A 177 -0.60 -7.00 40.86
C TRP A 177 0.81 -6.59 41.31
N THR A 178 1.10 -6.73 42.60
CA THR A 178 2.44 -6.48 43.16
C THR A 178 3.10 -7.82 43.49
N ASN A 179 4.29 -8.05 42.93
CA ASN A 179 5.03 -9.30 43.15
C ASN A 179 5.64 -9.37 44.57
N ASN A 180 4.82 -9.74 45.57
CA ASN A 180 5.21 -10.56 46.72
C ASN A 180 4.07 -10.66 47.75
N LEU A 181 3.57 -11.87 48.02
CA LEU A 181 3.37 -12.29 49.42
C LEU A 181 3.31 -13.83 49.60
N SER A 182 4.45 -14.43 49.91
CA SER A 182 4.54 -15.76 50.51
C SER A 182 4.41 -15.70 52.05
N THR A 183 3.40 -15.00 52.55
CA THR A 183 3.07 -14.88 54.00
C THR A 183 1.54 -14.74 54.17
N TYR A 184 1.03 -14.88 55.40
CA TYR A 184 -0.39 -14.73 55.81
C TYR A 184 -1.37 -15.81 55.35
N ARG A 185 -1.16 -17.02 55.89
CA ARG A 185 -2.27 -17.74 56.54
C ARG A 185 -2.45 -17.22 57.97
N HIS A 186 -3.69 -17.23 58.46
CA HIS A 186 -4.20 -16.87 59.81
C HIS A 186 -4.79 -15.46 59.96
N GLY A 187 -5.91 -15.37 60.70
CA GLY A 187 -6.57 -14.10 61.09
C GLY A 187 -8.10 -14.18 61.09
N VAL A 188 -8.70 -14.53 62.23
CA VAL A 188 -10.17 -14.49 62.46
C VAL A 188 -10.61 -13.05 62.76
N GLY A 189 -11.81 -12.62 62.35
CA GLY A 189 -12.40 -11.35 62.80
C GLY A 189 -13.85 -11.13 62.35
N GLN A 190 -14.71 -10.71 63.28
CA GLN A 190 -16.08 -10.23 63.01
C GLN A 190 -16.12 -8.71 62.87
N TYR A 191 -17.18 -8.22 62.20
CA TYR A 191 -17.89 -6.92 62.23
C TYR A 191 -18.35 -6.64 60.79
N GLY A 192 -19.44 -5.93 60.52
CA GLY A 192 -20.44 -5.28 61.37
C GLY A 192 -21.37 -4.52 60.43
N SER A 193 -22.67 -4.44 60.73
CA SER A 193 -23.68 -3.92 59.80
C SER A 193 -23.50 -2.43 59.48
N ASP A 194 -23.45 -2.08 58.18
CA ASP A 194 -24.03 -0.80 57.70
C ASP A 194 -24.33 -0.84 56.18
N ILE A 195 -25.62 -0.79 55.82
CA ILE A 195 -26.10 -0.91 54.42
C ILE A 195 -26.35 0.49 53.79
N SER A 196 -26.22 1.55 54.59
CA SER A 196 -26.63 2.92 54.31
C SER A 196 -25.73 3.70 53.34
N LEU A 197 -24.45 3.34 53.19
CA LEU A 197 -23.48 4.06 52.35
C LEU A 197 -23.41 3.61 50.88
N LEU A 198 -23.88 2.40 50.56
CA LEU A 198 -23.73 1.79 49.23
C LEU A 198 -24.53 2.46 48.10
N LEU A 199 -25.53 3.30 48.43
CA LEU A 199 -26.45 3.88 47.44
C LEU A 199 -26.10 5.30 46.96
N VAL A 200 -25.26 6.04 47.68
CA VAL A 200 -24.98 7.46 47.38
C VAL A 200 -23.80 7.65 46.41
N TRP A 201 -22.89 6.68 46.32
CA TRP A 201 -21.76 6.71 45.38
C TRP A 201 -22.08 6.11 44.00
N ALA A 202 -23.27 5.51 43.84
CA ALA A 202 -23.67 4.73 42.66
C ALA A 202 -24.02 5.54 41.39
N GLN A 203 -23.72 6.86 41.34
CA GLN A 203 -24.18 7.73 40.26
C GLN A 203 -23.15 8.73 39.68
N HIS A 204 -21.85 8.55 39.98
CA HIS A 204 -20.77 9.37 39.40
C HIS A 204 -19.62 8.57 38.74
N ALA A 205 -19.71 7.25 38.65
CA ALA A 205 -18.69 6.38 38.04
C ALA A 205 -19.28 5.53 36.90
N VAL A 206 -19.54 6.16 35.75
CA VAL A 206 -19.82 5.47 34.47
C VAL A 206 -18.77 5.90 33.44
N LEU A 207 -17.51 5.60 33.76
CA LEU A 207 -16.37 5.65 32.86
C LEU A 207 -15.83 4.22 32.77
N ALA A 208 -16.11 3.56 31.64
CA ALA A 208 -15.68 2.19 31.40
C ALA A 208 -14.15 2.10 31.35
N PHE A 209 -13.55 1.47 32.36
CA PHE A 209 -12.14 1.12 32.37
C PHE A 209 -11.94 -0.10 31.45
N LEU A 210 -11.58 0.19 30.20
CA LEU A 210 -11.29 -0.80 29.17
C LEU A 210 -9.85 -1.30 29.31
N ASP A 211 -9.66 -2.53 29.76
CA ASP A 211 -8.34 -3.13 29.96
C ASP A 211 -7.59 -3.29 28.61
N CYS A 212 -6.37 -2.74 28.56
CA CYS A 212 -5.49 -2.74 27.38
C CYS A 212 -4.59 -3.99 27.37
N GLU A 213 -4.62 -4.78 26.31
CA GLU A 213 -3.90 -6.07 26.29
C GLU A 213 -2.86 -6.21 25.18
N ALA A 214 -1.75 -6.87 25.52
CA ALA A 214 -0.70 -7.27 24.60
C ALA A 214 -1.03 -8.64 23.97
N ILE A 215 -1.28 -8.67 22.67
CA ILE A 215 -1.57 -9.89 21.92
C ILE A 215 -0.26 -10.55 21.50
N MET A 216 0.14 -11.59 22.22
CA MET A 216 1.27 -12.47 21.91
C MET A 216 0.85 -13.55 20.91
N ALA A 217 1.83 -14.26 20.35
CA ALA A 217 1.58 -15.40 19.47
C ALA A 217 2.41 -16.61 19.89
N GLU A 218 1.82 -17.79 19.71
CA GLU A 218 2.47 -19.09 19.90
C GLU A 218 3.88 -19.10 19.27
N GLY A 219 4.90 -19.29 20.11
CA GLY A 219 6.31 -19.31 19.68
C GLY A 219 6.89 -17.95 19.24
N LYS A 220 6.42 -16.82 19.78
CA LYS A 220 6.96 -15.47 19.52
C LYS A 220 7.24 -14.69 20.80
N GLN A 221 8.44 -14.10 20.89
CA GLN A 221 8.91 -13.31 22.04
C GLN A 221 8.37 -11.86 22.09
N HIS A 222 7.66 -11.40 21.05
CA HIS A 222 7.21 -10.01 20.92
C HIS A 222 5.72 -9.96 20.58
N ALA A 223 5.01 -8.94 21.08
CA ALA A 223 3.59 -8.74 20.81
C ALA A 223 3.31 -8.47 19.32
N LEU A 224 2.24 -9.06 18.78
CA LEU A 224 1.76 -8.83 17.42
C LEU A 224 0.76 -7.68 17.32
N ALA A 225 -0.03 -7.44 18.38
CA ALA A 225 -1.06 -6.40 18.39
C ALA A 225 -1.37 -5.92 19.82
N ILE A 226 -2.13 -4.83 19.89
CA ILE A 226 -2.73 -4.24 21.09
C ILE A 226 -4.22 -4.04 20.80
N GLY A 227 -5.06 -4.38 21.77
CA GLY A 227 -6.53 -4.25 21.67
C GLY A 227 -7.20 -4.16 23.04
N TYR A 228 -8.54 -4.07 23.01
CA TYR A 228 -9.40 -4.11 24.20
C TYR A 228 -10.19 -5.42 24.23
N THR A 229 -10.36 -5.99 25.43
CA THR A 229 -11.36 -7.05 25.67
C THR A 229 -12.78 -6.55 25.42
N LYS A 230 -13.65 -7.48 25.01
CA LYS A 230 -15.08 -7.25 24.77
C LYS A 230 -15.97 -8.15 25.63
N LEU A 231 -15.36 -9.13 26.29
CA LEU A 231 -15.96 -10.16 27.13
C LEU A 231 -14.91 -10.52 28.19
N SER A 232 -15.32 -10.90 29.40
CA SER A 232 -14.40 -11.40 30.43
C SER A 232 -13.64 -12.66 29.96
N ALA A 233 -12.48 -12.97 30.56
CA ALA A 233 -11.75 -14.20 30.22
C ALA A 233 -12.58 -15.48 30.49
N LYS A 234 -13.54 -15.42 31.41
CA LYS A 234 -14.46 -16.51 31.75
C LYS A 234 -15.56 -16.66 30.69
N ASP A 235 -16.06 -15.56 30.15
CA ASP A 235 -17.08 -15.55 29.09
C ASP A 235 -16.49 -15.88 27.72
N ILE A 236 -15.24 -15.48 27.44
CA ILE A 236 -14.48 -15.93 26.26
C ILE A 236 -14.37 -17.46 26.25
N LYS A 237 -14.05 -18.09 27.39
CA LYS A 237 -13.99 -19.55 27.57
C LYS A 237 -15.38 -20.21 27.46
N THR A 238 -16.40 -19.63 28.08
CA THR A 238 -17.75 -20.25 28.19
C THR A 238 -18.60 -20.11 26.93
N ILE A 239 -18.65 -18.90 26.34
CA ILE A 239 -19.46 -18.60 25.15
C ILE A 239 -18.76 -19.11 23.89
N ASN A 240 -17.42 -18.97 23.84
CA ASN A 240 -16.52 -19.40 22.77
C ASN A 240 -16.99 -19.05 21.34
N LYS A 241 -17.71 -17.93 21.18
CA LYS A 241 -18.27 -17.43 19.92
C LYS A 241 -18.26 -15.90 19.93
N GLY A 242 -18.16 -15.30 18.74
CA GLY A 242 -18.06 -13.85 18.59
C GLY A 242 -16.62 -13.33 18.73
N ILE A 243 -16.50 -12.01 18.84
CA ILE A 243 -15.23 -11.28 18.99
C ILE A 243 -14.92 -11.19 20.49
N GLY A 244 -13.76 -11.69 20.91
CA GLY A 244 -13.26 -11.57 22.28
C GLY A 244 -12.41 -10.31 22.51
N VAL A 245 -11.59 -9.93 21.52
CA VAL A 245 -10.70 -8.74 21.59
C VAL A 245 -10.81 -7.93 20.29
N ASP A 246 -11.16 -6.65 20.41
CA ASP A 246 -11.20 -5.70 19.30
C ASP A 246 -9.78 -5.15 19.03
N ASN A 247 -9.23 -5.45 17.85
CA ASN A 247 -7.83 -5.18 17.48
C ASN A 247 -7.63 -3.73 16.99
N MET A 248 -6.76 -2.99 17.66
CA MET A 248 -6.58 -1.55 17.42
C MET A 248 -5.31 -1.25 16.64
N HIS A 249 -4.16 -1.65 17.19
CA HIS A 249 -2.82 -1.38 16.68
C HIS A 249 -2.08 -2.71 16.51
N TYR A 250 -1.59 -3.01 15.31
CA TYR A 250 -1.01 -4.31 14.98
C TYR A 250 0.24 -4.21 14.10
N LEU A 251 1.10 -5.21 14.21
CA LEU A 251 2.37 -5.27 13.49
C LEU A 251 2.10 -5.36 11.98
N ASN A 252 2.69 -4.42 11.22
CA ASN A 252 2.39 -4.07 9.82
C ASN A 252 1.20 -3.12 9.55
N ASP A 253 0.60 -2.47 10.55
CA ASP A 253 -0.25 -1.31 10.30
C ASP A 253 0.56 -0.04 9.94
N GLY A 254 -0.14 1.08 9.70
CA GLY A 254 0.49 2.35 9.31
C GLY A 254 1.24 3.07 10.44
N LEU A 255 0.88 2.85 11.71
CA LEU A 255 1.58 3.42 12.86
C LEU A 255 2.86 2.62 13.15
N TRP A 256 2.79 1.29 13.10
CA TRP A 256 3.93 0.39 13.27
C TRP A 256 5.00 0.62 12.21
N LYS A 257 4.60 0.65 10.93
CA LYS A 257 5.52 0.96 9.81
C LYS A 257 6.08 2.38 9.94
N GLY A 258 5.25 3.30 10.42
CA GLY A 258 5.60 4.70 10.54
C GLY A 258 5.63 5.41 9.20
N ILE A 259 5.91 6.71 9.28
CA ILE A 259 5.88 7.66 8.16
C ILE A 259 7.09 7.50 7.20
N ASP A 260 8.11 6.74 7.59
CA ASP A 260 9.30 6.52 6.78
C ASP A 260 9.12 5.36 5.76
N LEU A 261 8.65 5.74 4.57
CA LEU A 261 8.68 4.89 3.38
C LEU A 261 9.64 5.45 2.30
N VAL A 262 10.83 5.91 2.70
CA VAL A 262 11.86 6.48 1.79
C VAL A 262 12.12 5.63 0.54
N ALA A 263 12.01 4.29 0.61
CA ALA A 263 12.13 3.43 -0.58
C ALA A 263 11.39 2.07 -0.51
N GLY A 264 10.04 2.03 -0.36
CA GLY A 264 9.34 0.72 -0.24
C GLY A 264 7.87 0.57 -0.67
N GLY A 265 7.17 1.65 -1.03
CA GLY A 265 5.72 1.61 -1.33
C GLY A 265 5.31 0.88 -2.62
N ARG A 266 4.08 1.13 -3.10
CA ARG A 266 3.50 0.52 -4.33
C ARG A 266 4.38 0.75 -5.58
N SER A 267 5.26 -0.20 -5.89
CA SER A 267 6.23 -0.09 -6.98
C SER A 267 5.57 0.00 -8.38
N LYS A 268 5.59 1.19 -8.98
CA LYS A 268 5.04 1.48 -10.31
C LYS A 268 5.93 0.89 -11.41
N LYS A 269 5.55 -0.27 -11.94
CA LYS A 269 6.28 -0.98 -13.01
C LYS A 269 6.14 -0.24 -14.36
N ALA A 270 7.06 0.68 -14.66
CA ALA A 270 7.10 1.50 -15.90
C ALA A 270 7.38 0.73 -17.22
N ARG A 271 7.03 -0.57 -17.31
CA ARG A 271 7.24 -1.43 -18.49
C ARG A 271 5.93 -2.05 -18.97
N ARG A 272 5.74 -2.13 -20.28
CA ARG A 272 4.56 -2.78 -20.88
C ARG A 272 4.51 -4.27 -20.53
N THR A 273 3.32 -4.74 -20.16
CA THR A 273 2.99 -6.13 -19.81
C THR A 273 2.22 -6.86 -20.92
N ALA A 274 1.71 -6.13 -21.91
CA ALA A 274 0.93 -6.60 -23.05
C ALA A 274 1.17 -5.69 -24.28
N PRO A 275 0.87 -6.13 -25.51
CA PRO A 275 0.82 -5.26 -26.68
C PRO A 275 -0.41 -4.33 -26.62
N ARG A 276 -0.28 -3.09 -27.13
CA ARG A 276 -1.41 -2.16 -27.38
C ARG A 276 -1.79 -2.18 -28.87
N SER A 277 -1.77 -3.34 -29.50
CA SER A 277 -2.00 -3.52 -30.93
C SER A 277 -3.11 -4.55 -31.10
N ASP A 278 -4.10 -4.25 -31.93
CA ASP A 278 -5.29 -5.11 -32.00
C ASP A 278 -5.20 -6.29 -32.97
N ASP A 279 -4.21 -6.23 -33.86
CA ASP A 279 -3.64 -7.34 -34.65
C ASP A 279 -3.72 -8.70 -33.94
N VAL A 280 -4.58 -9.57 -34.47
CA VAL A 280 -4.86 -10.91 -33.96
C VAL A 280 -3.64 -11.82 -34.03
N TYR A 281 -2.85 -11.75 -35.11
CA TYR A 281 -1.64 -12.56 -35.27
C TYR A 281 -0.59 -12.18 -34.22
N LEU A 282 -0.37 -10.88 -33.97
CA LEU A 282 0.51 -10.44 -32.88
C LEU A 282 -0.02 -10.82 -31.50
N LYS A 283 -1.34 -10.81 -31.27
CA LYS A 283 -1.97 -11.29 -30.02
C LYS A 283 -1.75 -12.80 -29.82
N LEU A 284 -1.92 -13.63 -30.86
CA LEU A 284 -1.70 -15.08 -30.82
C LEU A 284 -0.21 -15.43 -30.61
N LEU A 285 0.69 -14.80 -31.36
CA LEU A 285 2.14 -14.94 -31.24
C LEU A 285 2.61 -14.54 -29.83
N VAL A 286 2.02 -13.50 -29.24
CA VAL A 286 2.22 -13.14 -27.82
C VAL A 286 1.73 -14.24 -26.86
N LYS A 287 0.58 -14.88 -27.09
CA LYS A 287 0.11 -16.01 -26.27
C LYS A 287 1.12 -17.18 -26.33
N LEU A 288 1.58 -17.53 -27.52
CA LEU A 288 2.59 -18.58 -27.76
C LEU A 288 3.89 -18.31 -26.99
N TYR A 289 4.51 -17.13 -27.19
CA TYR A 289 5.75 -16.80 -26.48
C TYR A 289 5.55 -16.62 -24.96
N ARG A 290 4.36 -16.23 -24.49
CA ARG A 290 4.04 -16.23 -23.04
C ARG A 290 3.93 -17.65 -22.46
N PHE A 291 3.42 -18.61 -23.22
CA PHE A 291 3.44 -20.03 -22.86
C PHE A 291 4.87 -20.57 -22.82
N LEU A 292 5.67 -20.35 -23.88
CA LEU A 292 7.06 -20.79 -23.96
C LEU A 292 7.91 -20.25 -22.81
N VAL A 293 7.81 -18.95 -22.47
CA VAL A 293 8.52 -18.37 -21.32
C VAL A 293 8.16 -19.07 -20.00
N ARG A 294 6.87 -19.38 -19.80
CA ARG A 294 6.38 -20.02 -18.57
C ARG A 294 6.80 -21.49 -18.44
N ARG A 295 7.03 -22.21 -19.55
CA ARG A 295 7.40 -23.63 -19.55
C ARG A 295 8.89 -23.91 -19.73
N THR A 296 9.63 -23.06 -20.44
CA THR A 296 11.05 -23.28 -20.77
C THR A 296 12.04 -22.54 -19.87
N GLY A 297 11.61 -21.47 -19.18
CA GLY A 297 12.50 -20.58 -18.42
C GLY A 297 13.54 -19.80 -19.27
N SER A 298 13.60 -20.02 -20.58
CA SER A 298 14.68 -19.49 -21.43
C SER A 298 14.71 -17.95 -21.45
N LYS A 299 15.87 -17.39 -21.09
CA LYS A 299 16.16 -15.95 -21.12
C LYS A 299 15.93 -15.36 -22.53
N PHE A 300 16.18 -16.13 -23.60
CA PHE A 300 15.94 -15.74 -24.98
C PHE A 300 14.46 -15.45 -25.25
N ASN A 301 13.57 -16.39 -24.90
CA ASN A 301 12.13 -16.26 -25.05
C ASN A 301 11.58 -15.06 -24.26
N ALA A 302 12.12 -14.82 -23.05
CA ALA A 302 11.74 -13.68 -22.21
C ALA A 302 12.10 -12.33 -22.86
N VAL A 303 13.25 -12.26 -23.58
CA VAL A 303 13.63 -11.06 -24.34
C VAL A 303 12.78 -10.89 -25.60
N ILE A 304 12.41 -11.96 -26.32
CA ILE A 304 11.47 -11.87 -27.44
C ILE A 304 10.12 -11.35 -26.98
N LEU A 305 9.52 -11.94 -25.94
CA LEU A 305 8.24 -11.52 -25.38
C LEU A 305 8.25 -10.03 -24.98
N LYS A 306 9.32 -9.58 -24.29
CA LYS A 306 9.54 -8.17 -23.94
C LYS A 306 9.66 -7.27 -25.17
N ARG A 307 10.23 -7.74 -26.29
CA ARG A 307 10.35 -7.01 -27.56
C ARG A 307 9.03 -6.97 -28.35
N LEU A 308 8.19 -8.01 -28.28
CA LEU A 308 6.86 -8.04 -28.92
C LEU A 308 5.92 -6.95 -28.36
N PHE A 309 5.95 -6.71 -27.04
CA PHE A 309 5.17 -5.65 -26.39
C PHE A 309 5.61 -4.22 -26.77
N MET A 310 6.76 -4.05 -27.41
CA MET A 310 7.31 -2.73 -27.74
C MET A 310 6.50 -2.04 -28.86
N SER A 311 6.39 -0.71 -28.75
CA SER A 311 5.83 0.13 -29.81
C SER A 311 6.66 0.05 -31.11
N LYS A 312 6.04 0.34 -32.25
CA LYS A 312 6.67 0.40 -33.59
C LYS A 312 8.00 1.18 -33.57
N ILE A 313 8.04 2.30 -32.84
CA ILE A 313 9.24 3.14 -32.60
C ILE A 313 10.41 2.35 -31.98
N ASN A 314 10.14 1.41 -31.09
CA ASN A 314 11.15 0.60 -30.40
C ASN A 314 11.42 -0.76 -31.09
N ARG A 315 10.73 -1.05 -32.21
CA ARG A 315 11.00 -2.14 -33.16
C ARG A 315 11.52 -1.56 -34.50
N PRO A 316 12.68 -0.88 -34.51
CA PRO A 316 13.23 -0.28 -35.73
C PRO A 316 13.57 -1.36 -36.78
N PRO A 317 13.48 -1.04 -38.08
CA PRO A 317 13.89 -1.95 -39.14
C PRO A 317 15.40 -2.19 -39.14
N ILE A 318 15.82 -3.30 -39.75
CA ILE A 318 17.23 -3.61 -40.06
C ILE A 318 17.37 -3.78 -41.58
N SER A 319 18.42 -3.19 -42.17
CA SER A 319 18.71 -3.37 -43.60
C SER A 319 19.56 -4.60 -43.84
N LEU A 320 19.44 -5.23 -45.02
CA LEU A 320 20.23 -6.41 -45.41
C LEU A 320 21.73 -6.18 -45.18
N LYS A 321 22.27 -5.01 -45.53
CA LYS A 321 23.70 -4.67 -45.31
C LYS A 321 24.13 -4.89 -43.85
N ARG A 322 23.33 -4.41 -42.89
CA ARG A 322 23.65 -4.55 -41.45
C ARG A 322 23.42 -5.97 -40.95
N LEU A 323 22.45 -6.69 -41.51
CA LEU A 323 22.20 -8.09 -41.18
C LEU A 323 23.43 -8.94 -41.57
N ILE A 324 23.91 -8.79 -42.81
CA ILE A 324 25.14 -9.42 -43.32
C ILE A 324 26.32 -9.12 -42.38
N THR A 325 26.64 -7.84 -42.13
CA THR A 325 27.76 -7.44 -41.26
C THR A 325 27.69 -8.06 -39.84
N PHE A 326 26.50 -8.33 -39.30
CA PHE A 326 26.37 -8.98 -37.98
C PHE A 326 26.39 -10.51 -38.05
N MET A 327 26.17 -11.11 -39.22
CA MET A 327 26.14 -12.56 -39.43
C MET A 327 27.43 -13.15 -39.99
N ASN A 328 28.34 -12.34 -40.55
CA ASN A 328 29.70 -12.77 -40.89
C ASN A 328 30.31 -13.62 -39.75
N GLY A 329 30.76 -14.84 -40.08
CA GLY A 329 31.34 -15.81 -39.14
C GLY A 329 30.33 -16.47 -38.19
N LYS A 330 29.04 -16.54 -38.57
CA LYS A 330 27.94 -17.12 -37.76
C LYS A 330 26.94 -17.90 -38.63
N ASP A 331 27.43 -18.47 -39.71
CA ASP A 331 26.63 -18.83 -40.89
C ASP A 331 25.65 -19.98 -40.62
N ASN A 332 25.99 -20.84 -39.66
CA ASN A 332 25.12 -21.92 -39.13
C ASN A 332 24.02 -21.46 -38.15
N LYS A 333 23.85 -20.15 -37.90
CA LYS A 333 22.92 -19.63 -36.86
C LYS A 333 21.77 -18.81 -37.46
N ILE A 334 20.58 -18.93 -36.87
CA ILE A 334 19.38 -18.21 -37.33
C ILE A 334 19.40 -16.77 -36.82
N ALA A 335 19.32 -15.79 -37.72
CA ALA A 335 19.26 -14.36 -37.40
C ALA A 335 17.84 -13.94 -37.00
N VAL A 336 17.59 -13.65 -35.72
CA VAL A 336 16.24 -13.40 -35.18
C VAL A 336 16.02 -11.92 -34.89
N ILE A 337 15.06 -11.30 -35.58
CA ILE A 337 14.81 -9.85 -35.58
C ILE A 337 13.36 -9.55 -35.22
N VAL A 338 13.13 -9.02 -34.01
CA VAL A 338 11.78 -8.58 -33.57
C VAL A 338 11.45 -7.20 -34.16
N GLY A 339 11.29 -7.14 -35.48
CA GLY A 339 11.10 -5.95 -36.29
C GLY A 339 10.96 -6.29 -37.77
N THR A 340 11.13 -5.28 -38.64
CA THR A 340 11.07 -5.45 -40.11
C THR A 340 12.47 -5.61 -40.70
N VAL A 341 12.65 -6.53 -41.64
CA VAL A 341 13.83 -6.60 -42.51
C VAL A 341 13.54 -5.84 -43.80
N THR A 342 14.43 -4.93 -44.19
CA THR A 342 14.32 -4.10 -45.39
C THR A 342 15.49 -4.32 -46.33
N ASP A 343 15.24 -4.25 -47.63
CA ASP A 343 16.27 -4.30 -48.67
C ASP A 343 17.28 -3.14 -48.55
N ASP A 344 18.45 -3.31 -49.15
CA ASP A 344 19.51 -2.31 -49.25
C ASP A 344 20.17 -2.40 -50.64
N LYS A 345 19.76 -1.54 -51.58
CA LYS A 345 20.25 -1.54 -52.97
C LYS A 345 21.76 -1.30 -53.13
N ARG A 346 22.45 -0.89 -52.06
CA ARG A 346 23.92 -0.66 -52.00
C ARG A 346 24.70 -1.93 -51.65
N VAL A 347 24.01 -3.04 -51.51
CA VAL A 347 24.56 -4.40 -51.45
C VAL A 347 24.23 -5.02 -52.79
N TYR A 348 25.21 -5.59 -53.48
CA TYR A 348 25.00 -6.29 -54.75
C TYR A 348 24.64 -7.75 -54.49
N GLU A 349 25.54 -8.47 -53.82
CA GLU A 349 25.38 -9.88 -53.46
C GLU A 349 24.86 -10.05 -52.03
N VAL A 350 23.97 -11.01 -51.84
CA VAL A 350 23.41 -11.38 -50.52
C VAL A 350 23.82 -12.84 -50.29
N PRO A 351 24.46 -13.19 -49.17
CA PRO A 351 24.79 -14.58 -48.85
C PRO A 351 23.53 -15.36 -48.42
N ALA A 352 23.61 -16.69 -48.47
CA ALA A 352 22.57 -17.59 -47.98
C ALA A 352 22.37 -17.40 -46.47
N LEU A 353 21.23 -16.80 -46.08
CA LEU A 353 20.96 -16.37 -44.70
C LEU A 353 19.65 -16.95 -44.19
N LYS A 354 19.68 -17.63 -43.03
CA LYS A 354 18.49 -18.08 -42.31
C LYS A 354 18.01 -16.97 -41.37
N VAL A 355 16.90 -16.32 -41.69
CA VAL A 355 16.43 -15.09 -41.03
C VAL A 355 15.00 -15.25 -40.51
N THR A 356 14.76 -14.97 -39.23
CA THR A 356 13.41 -14.82 -38.67
C THR A 356 13.07 -13.35 -38.45
N ALA A 357 11.93 -12.89 -38.96
CA ALA A 357 11.47 -11.51 -38.74
C ALA A 357 9.95 -11.41 -38.51
N LEU A 358 9.47 -10.26 -38.00
CA LEU A 358 8.04 -9.98 -37.91
C LEU A 358 7.44 -9.55 -39.26
N ARG A 359 8.27 -8.96 -40.14
CA ARG A 359 7.92 -8.62 -41.52
C ARG A 359 9.19 -8.54 -42.37
N PHE A 360 9.10 -8.95 -43.62
CA PHE A 360 10.07 -8.66 -44.66
C PHE A 360 9.43 -7.67 -45.65
N THR A 361 10.21 -6.81 -46.31
CA THR A 361 9.75 -6.20 -47.57
C THR A 361 9.79 -7.26 -48.67
N GLU A 362 8.88 -7.22 -49.66
CA GLU A 362 8.88 -8.21 -50.75
C GLU A 362 10.25 -8.26 -51.45
N THR A 363 10.86 -7.11 -51.70
CA THR A 363 12.23 -6.98 -52.24
C THR A 363 13.30 -7.70 -51.41
N ALA A 364 13.22 -7.62 -50.07
CA ALA A 364 14.18 -8.29 -49.19
C ALA A 364 13.94 -9.81 -49.18
N ARG A 365 12.67 -10.24 -49.14
CA ARG A 365 12.30 -11.66 -49.21
C ARG A 365 12.78 -12.27 -50.53
N ALA A 366 12.49 -11.64 -51.66
CA ALA A 366 12.91 -12.12 -52.99
C ALA A 366 14.43 -12.25 -53.11
N ARG A 367 15.20 -11.27 -52.58
CA ARG A 367 16.67 -11.34 -52.60
C ARG A 367 17.25 -12.40 -51.67
N ILE A 368 16.69 -12.60 -50.46
CA ILE A 368 17.12 -13.68 -49.56
C ILE A 368 16.84 -15.05 -50.20
N LEU A 369 15.65 -15.26 -50.75
CA LEU A 369 15.27 -16.52 -51.40
C LEU A 369 16.11 -16.79 -52.67
N LYS A 370 16.36 -15.78 -53.51
CA LYS A 370 17.25 -15.91 -54.69
C LYS A 370 18.69 -16.26 -54.30
N ALA A 371 19.13 -15.88 -53.10
CA ALA A 371 20.43 -16.23 -52.54
C ALA A 371 20.49 -17.62 -51.87
N GLY A 372 19.45 -18.46 -51.98
CA GLY A 372 19.36 -19.73 -51.24
C GLY A 372 19.18 -19.56 -49.72
N GLY A 373 18.87 -18.35 -49.25
CA GLY A 373 18.53 -18.06 -47.87
C GLY A 373 17.07 -18.36 -47.54
N GLU A 374 16.74 -18.32 -46.25
CA GLU A 374 15.44 -18.74 -45.72
C GLU A 374 14.76 -17.62 -44.93
N CYS A 375 13.51 -17.28 -45.28
CA CYS A 375 12.70 -16.26 -44.60
C CYS A 375 11.67 -16.91 -43.66
N LEU A 376 12.01 -17.02 -42.37
CA LEU A 376 11.20 -17.66 -41.34
C LEU A 376 10.25 -16.69 -40.61
N THR A 377 9.12 -17.23 -40.17
CA THR A 377 8.19 -16.61 -39.20
C THR A 377 8.56 -16.96 -37.75
N PHE A 378 7.98 -16.26 -36.77
CA PHE A 378 8.27 -16.45 -35.34
C PHE A 378 7.63 -17.71 -34.73
N ASP A 379 6.57 -18.20 -35.35
CA ASP A 379 5.93 -19.50 -35.12
C ASP A 379 6.80 -20.65 -35.67
N GLN A 380 7.27 -20.59 -36.91
CA GLN A 380 8.27 -21.54 -37.46
C GLN A 380 9.54 -21.59 -36.60
N LEU A 381 10.04 -20.44 -36.13
CA LEU A 381 11.16 -20.38 -35.18
C LEU A 381 10.85 -21.08 -33.85
N ALA A 382 9.63 -20.92 -33.33
CA ALA A 382 9.21 -21.56 -32.08
C ALA A 382 9.14 -23.10 -32.19
N LEU A 383 8.78 -23.62 -33.37
CA LEU A 383 8.82 -25.06 -33.66
C LEU A 383 10.26 -25.59 -33.76
N ARG A 384 11.14 -24.89 -34.50
CA ARG A 384 12.53 -25.34 -34.72
C ARG A 384 13.47 -25.15 -33.54
N ALA A 385 13.29 -24.08 -32.75
CA ALA A 385 14.20 -23.69 -31.69
C ALA A 385 13.46 -23.17 -30.44
N PRO A 386 12.60 -23.99 -29.78
CA PRO A 386 11.78 -23.56 -28.65
C PRO A 386 12.58 -23.04 -27.44
N LEU A 387 13.86 -23.40 -27.32
CA LEU A 387 14.78 -22.88 -26.30
C LEU A 387 15.59 -21.64 -26.74
N GLY A 388 15.68 -21.38 -28.05
CA GLY A 388 16.53 -20.33 -28.64
C GLY A 388 17.96 -20.75 -28.99
N GLN A 389 18.28 -22.06 -28.95
CA GLN A 389 19.58 -22.60 -29.35
C GLN A 389 19.92 -22.24 -30.81
N ASN A 390 21.21 -22.02 -31.11
CA ASN A 390 21.73 -21.66 -32.44
C ASN A 390 21.05 -20.44 -33.11
N THR A 391 20.57 -19.49 -32.31
CA THR A 391 20.02 -18.20 -32.80
C THR A 391 20.92 -17.00 -32.46
N VAL A 392 20.76 -15.89 -33.20
CA VAL A 392 21.40 -14.59 -32.93
C VAL A 392 20.34 -13.49 -32.90
N LEU A 393 20.09 -12.91 -31.71
CA LEU A 393 18.97 -11.99 -31.47
C LEU A 393 19.29 -10.51 -31.80
N LEU A 394 19.38 -10.20 -33.09
CA LEU A 394 19.71 -8.86 -33.62
C LEU A 394 18.64 -7.78 -33.35
N ARG A 395 19.00 -6.52 -33.58
CA ARG A 395 18.07 -5.36 -33.50
C ARG A 395 18.51 -4.24 -34.44
N GLY A 396 17.56 -3.58 -35.10
CA GLY A 396 17.81 -2.35 -35.86
C GLY A 396 18.23 -1.16 -34.96
N PRO A 397 18.78 -0.08 -35.56
CA PRO A 397 19.25 1.09 -34.82
C PRO A 397 18.07 1.91 -34.25
N LYS A 398 17.91 1.93 -32.92
CA LYS A 398 16.84 2.71 -32.26
C LYS A 398 17.02 4.23 -32.44
N ASN A 399 18.24 4.72 -32.26
CA ASN A 399 18.51 6.16 -32.10
C ASN A 399 18.80 6.89 -33.43
N ALA A 400 18.86 6.18 -34.56
CA ALA A 400 19.14 6.78 -35.88
C ALA A 400 17.94 7.51 -36.53
N ARG A 401 16.79 7.59 -35.84
CA ARG A 401 15.57 8.24 -36.34
C ARG A 401 15.69 9.76 -36.24
N GLU A 402 15.16 10.48 -37.23
CA GLU A 402 15.25 11.95 -37.31
C GLU A 402 14.81 12.67 -36.02
N ALA A 403 13.67 12.26 -35.43
CA ALA A 403 13.18 12.83 -34.17
C ALA A 403 14.17 12.71 -32.99
N VAL A 404 15.03 11.68 -32.97
CA VAL A 404 16.01 11.48 -31.90
C VAL A 404 17.19 12.46 -32.03
N LYS A 405 17.47 12.98 -33.24
CA LYS A 405 18.49 14.03 -33.43
C LYS A 405 18.11 15.34 -32.75
N HIS A 406 16.83 15.54 -32.44
CA HIS A 406 16.31 16.71 -31.74
C HIS A 406 16.23 16.52 -30.22
N PHE A 407 16.74 15.40 -29.67
CA PHE A 407 16.78 15.12 -28.23
C PHE A 407 18.22 15.18 -27.71
N GLY A 408 18.40 15.67 -26.48
CA GLY A 408 19.71 15.81 -25.84
C GLY A 408 19.83 17.15 -25.09
N LYS A 409 21.06 17.66 -24.94
CA LYS A 409 21.30 19.04 -24.49
C LYS A 409 20.61 20.03 -25.44
N ALA A 410 20.13 21.18 -24.95
CA ALA A 410 19.49 22.18 -25.81
C ALA A 410 20.43 22.68 -26.92
N PRO A 411 19.93 22.91 -28.16
CA PRO A 411 20.77 23.23 -29.31
C PRO A 411 21.36 24.65 -29.20
N GLY A 412 22.62 24.78 -28.80
CA GLY A 412 23.22 26.07 -28.41
C GLY A 412 23.76 26.10 -26.98
N VAL A 413 23.77 24.97 -26.28
CA VAL A 413 24.62 24.72 -25.09
C VAL A 413 25.97 24.18 -25.55
N PRO A 414 27.11 24.50 -24.89
CA PRO A 414 28.42 23.96 -25.27
C PRO A 414 28.43 22.43 -25.37
N HIS A 415 29.08 21.92 -26.42
CA HIS A 415 29.10 20.50 -26.79
C HIS A 415 27.69 19.89 -27.01
N SER A 416 26.75 20.66 -27.57
CA SER A 416 25.45 20.14 -28.04
C SER A 416 25.51 19.78 -29.53
N HIS A 417 25.30 18.50 -29.85
CA HIS A 417 25.13 18.02 -31.23
C HIS A 417 23.65 17.89 -31.64
N THR A 418 22.75 18.41 -30.80
CA THR A 418 21.29 18.36 -31.00
C THR A 418 20.88 19.25 -32.16
N LYS A 419 20.09 18.70 -33.08
CA LYS A 419 19.55 19.42 -34.23
C LYS A 419 18.44 20.39 -33.78
N PRO A 420 18.48 21.68 -34.16
CA PRO A 420 17.39 22.61 -33.90
C PRO A 420 16.14 22.35 -34.76
N TYR A 421 14.97 22.80 -34.28
CA TYR A 421 13.68 22.71 -34.99
C TYR A 421 13.47 23.92 -35.93
N VAL A 422 14.22 23.96 -37.03
CA VAL A 422 14.19 25.07 -38.00
C VAL A 422 13.03 24.93 -38.99
N ARG A 423 12.31 26.04 -39.28
CA ARG A 423 11.22 26.10 -40.27
C ARG A 423 11.62 25.61 -41.67
N SER A 424 12.85 25.91 -42.11
CA SER A 424 13.40 25.44 -43.39
C SER A 424 14.94 25.46 -43.38
N LYS A 425 15.56 24.80 -44.36
CA LYS A 425 17.03 24.81 -44.55
C LYS A 425 17.42 26.05 -45.35
N GLY A 426 18.49 26.75 -44.96
CA GLY A 426 19.05 27.84 -45.77
C GLY A 426 20.11 28.66 -45.04
N ARG A 427 20.61 29.73 -45.69
CA ARG A 427 21.53 30.70 -45.04
C ARG A 427 20.82 31.70 -44.12
N LYS A 428 19.52 31.94 -44.35
CA LYS A 428 18.70 32.93 -43.63
C LYS A 428 18.16 32.44 -42.28
N TYR A 429 18.08 31.13 -42.04
CA TYR A 429 17.42 30.54 -40.86
C TYR A 429 18.44 29.97 -39.87
N GLU A 430 18.40 30.41 -38.61
CA GLU A 430 19.15 29.86 -37.45
C GLU A 430 20.67 29.61 -37.64
N ARG A 431 21.32 30.35 -38.55
CA ARG A 431 22.76 30.25 -38.85
C ARG A 431 23.54 31.54 -38.61
N ALA A 432 23.07 32.41 -37.73
CA ALA A 432 23.69 33.71 -37.40
C ALA A 432 24.32 33.69 -35.98
N ARG A 433 23.74 34.44 -35.03
CA ARG A 433 24.17 34.48 -33.62
C ARG A 433 24.18 33.09 -32.99
N GLY A 434 25.17 32.81 -32.14
CA GLY A 434 25.35 31.50 -31.52
C GLY A 434 25.91 30.40 -32.44
N ARG A 435 26.11 30.66 -33.75
CA ARG A 435 26.64 29.68 -34.72
C ARG A 435 27.89 30.12 -35.47
N ARG A 436 28.34 31.37 -35.30
CA ARG A 436 29.57 31.90 -35.93
C ARG A 436 30.22 32.93 -34.99
N ASN A 437 31.55 32.87 -34.86
CA ASN A 437 32.32 33.82 -34.06
C ASN A 437 32.03 35.27 -34.49
N SER A 438 31.95 35.53 -35.80
CA SER A 438 31.66 36.85 -36.39
C SER A 438 30.23 37.37 -36.21
N ARG A 439 29.39 36.70 -35.40
CA ARG A 439 28.04 37.18 -35.00
C ARG A 439 27.84 37.01 -33.50
N GLY A 440 28.72 37.63 -32.72
CA GLY A 440 28.70 37.69 -31.26
C GLY A 440 29.40 36.50 -30.60
N PHE A 441 28.91 35.28 -30.83
CA PHE A 441 29.52 34.05 -30.29
C PHE A 441 29.13 32.81 -31.09
N ARG A 442 29.86 31.70 -30.88
CA ARG A 442 29.61 30.37 -31.45
C ARG A 442 29.51 29.32 -30.33
N VAL A 443 28.57 28.39 -30.48
CA VAL A 443 28.37 27.22 -29.62
C VAL A 443 28.09 25.97 -30.45
#